data_AF-A0AAU4B384-F1
#
_entry.id   AF-A0AAU4B384-F1
#
_cell.length_a   1.000
_cell.length_b   1.000
_cell.length_c   1.000
_cell.angle_alpha   90.00
_cell.angle_beta   90.00
_cell.angle_gamma   90.00
#
_symmetry.space_group_name_H-M   'P 1'
#
loop_
_entity.id
_entity.type
_entity.pdbx_description
1 polymer ?
#
loop_
_entity_poly.entity_id
_entity_poly.type
_entity_poly.pdbx_seq_one_letter_code
_entity_poly.pdbx_strand_id
1 'polypeptide(L)'
;MPDSLPPRIRVTLPGSTTGQITGWQQDQDGQWWATVTVRAPATAVQPVDGEDYSHVPRQPAPQPGPKYVLVAPIDPAGQPLAAELHETTCFAIPRDSSLHRVTPIPTPADARGMLGFPDTTACTACRPEP
;
A
#
# COMPACT_ATOMS: atom_id res chain seq x y z
N MET A 1 13.41 16.23 30.36
CA MET A 1 13.95 16.58 29.03
C MET A 1 12.77 17.04 28.20
N PRO A 2 12.77 18.22 27.59
CA PRO A 2 11.64 18.63 26.77
C PRO A 2 11.60 17.72 25.55
N ASP A 3 10.49 17.01 25.38
CA ASP A 3 10.17 16.28 24.15
C ASP A 3 10.19 17.28 22.99
N SER A 4 11.27 17.29 22.22
CA SER A 4 11.39 18.11 21.03
C SER A 4 10.48 17.53 19.96
N LEU A 5 9.20 17.86 20.05
CA LEU A 5 8.24 17.55 18.99
C LEU A 5 8.76 18.15 17.68
N PRO A 6 8.72 17.40 16.56
CA PRO A 6 9.18 17.91 15.28
C PRO A 6 8.39 19.18 14.90
N PRO A 7 9.06 20.17 14.27
CA PRO A 7 8.43 21.43 13.90
C PRO A 7 7.26 21.19 12.94
N ARG A 8 6.13 21.85 13.22
CA ARG A 8 4.95 21.81 12.35
C ARG A 8 5.09 22.88 11.27
N ILE A 9 4.88 22.51 10.02
CA ILE A 9 4.78 23.46 8.89
C ILE A 9 3.35 23.46 8.33
N ARG A 10 2.92 24.58 7.75
CA ARG A 10 1.67 24.67 6.97
C ARG A 10 2.05 24.78 5.50
N VAL A 11 1.71 23.77 4.70
CA VAL A 11 1.85 23.80 3.24
C VAL A 11 0.49 24.09 2.64
N THR A 12 0.38 25.12 1.80
CA THR A 12 -0.84 25.41 1.05
C THR A 12 -0.79 24.65 -0.27
N LEU A 13 -1.42 23.48 -0.31
CA LEU A 13 -1.81 22.80 -1.54
C LEU A 13 -3.20 23.37 -1.96
N PRO A 14 -3.69 23.16 -3.19
CA PRO A 14 -5.10 23.41 -3.48
C PRO A 14 -5.97 22.61 -2.50
N GLY A 15 -6.64 23.30 -1.57
CA GLY A 15 -7.39 22.71 -0.44
C GLY A 15 -6.63 22.73 0.91
N SER A 16 -7.32 22.39 2.00
CA SER A 16 -6.76 22.44 3.37
C SER A 16 -6.63 21.03 3.97
N THR A 17 -5.72 20.21 3.42
CA THR A 17 -5.45 18.87 3.95
C THR A 17 -4.21 18.87 4.84
N THR A 18 -4.28 18.24 6.01
CA THR A 18 -3.12 18.09 6.91
C THR A 18 -2.21 16.96 6.41
N GLY A 19 -0.92 17.23 6.26
CA GLY A 19 0.11 16.24 5.99
C GLY A 19 1.01 15.99 7.20
N GLN A 20 1.67 14.82 7.23
CA GLN A 20 2.70 14.47 8.22
C GLN A 20 4.07 14.53 7.56
N ILE A 21 5.01 15.27 8.16
CA ILE A 21 6.41 15.25 7.72
C ILE A 21 7.02 13.91 8.10
N THR A 22 7.62 13.21 7.14
CA THR A 22 8.32 11.94 7.34
C THR A 22 9.83 12.04 7.13
N GLY A 23 10.33 13.15 6.59
CA GLY A 23 11.75 13.34 6.36
C GLY A 23 12.12 14.75 5.90
N TRP A 24 13.42 14.99 5.81
CA TRP A 24 14.02 16.21 5.28
C TRP A 24 15.16 15.83 4.33
N GLN A 25 15.28 16.56 3.23
CA GLN A 25 16.37 16.41 2.27
C GLN A 25 16.92 17.78 1.91
N GLN A 26 18.24 17.91 1.84
CA GLN A 26 18.89 19.10 1.29
C GLN A 26 19.21 18.84 -0.18
N ASP A 27 18.87 19.76 -1.07
CA ASP A 27 19.26 19.69 -2.47
C ASP A 27 20.69 20.20 -2.72
N GLN A 28 21.13 20.18 -3.98
CA GLN A 28 22.49 20.56 -4.37
C GLN A 28 22.79 22.04 -4.16
N ASP A 29 21.77 22.90 -4.11
CA ASP A 29 21.88 24.34 -3.85
C ASP A 29 21.84 24.66 -2.35
N GLY A 30 21.72 23.64 -1.50
CA GLY A 30 21.66 23.78 -0.05
C GLY A 30 20.26 24.10 0.49
N GLN A 31 19.22 24.05 -0.34
CA GLN A 31 17.84 24.28 0.08
C GLN A 31 17.24 23.02 0.72
N TRP A 32 16.55 23.21 1.85
CA TRP A 32 15.89 22.12 2.58
C TRP A 32 14.47 21.89 2.08
N TRP A 33 14.15 20.63 1.80
CA TRP A 33 12.85 20.12 1.38
C TRP A 33 12.30 19.14 2.40
N ALA A 34 11.03 19.28 2.76
CA ALA A 34 10.32 18.34 3.62
C ALA A 34 9.65 17.24 2.78
N THR A 35 9.78 15.99 3.20
CA THR A 35 8.97 14.89 2.68
C THR A 35 7.67 14.80 3.46
N VAL A 36 6.52 14.87 2.76
CA VAL A 36 5.19 14.90 3.40
C VAL A 36 4.36 13.69 2.96
N THR A 37 3.79 12.98 3.93
CA THR A 37 2.77 11.94 3.72
C THR A 37 1.39 12.52 3.98
N VAL A 38 0.45 12.32 3.06
CA VAL A 38 -0.95 12.76 3.19
C VAL A 38 -1.86 11.52 3.23
N ARG A 39 -2.80 11.50 4.16
CA ARG A 39 -3.88 10.50 4.20
C ARG A 39 -5.17 11.17 3.74
N ALA A 40 -5.81 10.59 2.72
CA ALA A 40 -7.08 11.08 2.18
C ALA A 40 -8.03 9.90 1.96
N PRO A 41 -9.36 10.10 2.04
CA PRO A 41 -10.30 9.10 1.59
C PRO A 41 -10.12 8.86 0.09
N ALA A 42 -10.25 7.62 -0.36
CA ALA A 42 -10.02 7.27 -1.76
C ALA A 42 -11.01 7.94 -2.74
N THR A 43 -12.19 8.37 -2.24
CA THR A 43 -13.15 9.20 -2.97
C THR A 43 -12.66 10.63 -3.25
N ALA A 44 -11.66 11.11 -2.51
CA ALA A 44 -11.04 12.43 -2.73
C ALA A 44 -9.82 12.37 -3.67
N VAL A 45 -9.39 11.17 -4.09
CA VAL A 45 -8.26 11.00 -5.02
C VAL A 45 -8.76 11.25 -6.44
N GLN A 46 -8.31 12.34 -7.05
CA GLN A 46 -8.60 12.65 -8.46
C GLN A 46 -7.52 12.01 -9.35
N PRO A 47 -7.91 11.36 -10.46
CA PRO A 47 -6.94 10.83 -11.40
C PRO A 47 -6.17 11.96 -12.09
N VAL A 48 -4.89 11.72 -12.36
CA VAL A 48 -4.08 12.54 -13.28
C VAL A 48 -4.19 11.93 -14.68
N ASP A 49 -4.31 12.78 -15.69
CA ASP A 49 -4.41 12.32 -17.08
C ASP A 49 -3.18 11.49 -17.48
N GLY A 50 -3.42 10.31 -18.07
CA GLY A 50 -2.37 9.40 -18.55
C GLY A 50 -1.86 8.38 -17.54
N GLU A 51 -2.33 8.43 -16.29
CA GLU A 51 -1.96 7.47 -15.23
C GLU A 51 -3.07 6.43 -14.99
N ASP A 52 -2.69 5.22 -14.57
CA ASP A 52 -3.62 4.13 -14.31
C ASP A 52 -4.15 4.16 -12.86
N TYR A 53 -5.39 4.60 -12.71
CA TYR A 53 -6.12 4.62 -11.43
C TYR A 53 -7.15 3.48 -11.31
N SER A 54 -7.14 2.51 -12.22
CA SER A 54 -8.10 1.39 -12.21
C SER A 54 -8.03 0.57 -10.92
N HIS A 55 -6.90 0.62 -10.22
CA HIS A 55 -6.65 -0.08 -8.97
C HIS A 55 -7.04 0.70 -7.69
N VAL A 56 -7.38 1.99 -7.80
CA VAL A 56 -7.75 2.82 -6.63
C VAL A 56 -9.19 2.50 -6.19
N PRO A 57 -9.42 2.03 -4.94
CA PRO A 57 -10.76 1.73 -4.46
C PRO A 57 -11.64 2.98 -4.45
N ARG A 58 -12.78 2.98 -5.15
CA ARG A 58 -13.68 4.15 -5.20
C ARG A 58 -14.80 4.12 -4.18
N GLN A 59 -14.99 2.99 -3.50
CA GLN A 59 -16.06 2.78 -2.53
C GLN A 59 -15.48 2.28 -1.19
N PRO A 60 -16.04 2.69 -0.04
CA PRO A 60 -15.69 2.12 1.25
C PRO A 60 -15.95 0.61 1.27
N ALA A 61 -15.02 -0.16 1.85
CA ALA A 61 -15.25 -1.58 2.09
C ALA A 61 -16.35 -1.75 3.17
N PRO A 62 -17.32 -2.65 2.98
CA PRO A 62 -18.46 -2.81 3.89
C PRO A 62 -18.09 -3.37 5.27
N GLN A 63 -16.95 -4.06 5.39
CA GLN A 63 -16.41 -4.56 6.67
C GLN A 63 -14.88 -4.54 6.64
N PRO A 64 -14.21 -4.48 7.82
CA PRO A 64 -12.78 -4.73 7.90
C PRO A 64 -12.51 -6.17 7.45
N GLY A 65 -11.92 -6.31 6.27
CA GLY A 65 -11.44 -7.60 5.77
C GLY A 65 -10.19 -8.07 6.53
N PRO A 66 -9.70 -9.29 6.23
CA PRO A 66 -8.40 -9.74 6.73
C PRO A 66 -7.32 -8.74 6.34
N LYS A 67 -6.25 -8.61 7.15
CA LYS A 67 -5.17 -7.65 6.88
C LYS A 67 -4.26 -8.10 5.73
N TYR A 68 -4.17 -9.40 5.47
CA TYR A 68 -3.27 -9.98 4.49
C TYR A 68 -4.01 -10.87 3.47
N VAL A 69 -3.48 -10.94 2.25
CA VAL A 69 -3.90 -11.86 1.20
C VAL A 69 -2.67 -12.48 0.53
N LEU A 70 -2.80 -13.72 0.06
CA LEU A 70 -1.90 -14.30 -0.92
C LEU A 70 -2.47 -14.09 -2.32
N VAL A 71 -1.62 -13.62 -3.23
CA VAL A 71 -1.91 -13.50 -4.65
C VAL A 71 -1.03 -14.49 -5.40
N ALA A 72 -1.63 -15.38 -6.19
CA ALA A 72 -0.91 -16.30 -7.05
C ALA A 72 -1.46 -16.23 -8.48
N PRO A 73 -0.61 -16.19 -9.52
CA PRO A 73 -1.07 -16.39 -10.88
C PRO A 73 -1.64 -17.80 -11.03
N ILE A 74 -2.67 -17.94 -11.85
CA ILE A 74 -3.27 -19.22 -12.19
C ILE A 74 -2.65 -19.68 -13.51
N ASP A 75 -2.00 -20.84 -13.53
CA ASP A 75 -1.53 -21.42 -14.79
C ASP A 75 -2.73 -21.92 -15.65
N PRO A 76 -2.55 -22.19 -16.96
CA PRO A 76 -3.63 -22.70 -17.81
C PRO A 76 -4.21 -24.06 -17.36
N ALA A 77 -3.50 -24.80 -16.50
CA ALA A 77 -3.95 -26.05 -15.89
C ALA A 77 -4.70 -25.85 -14.56
N GLY A 78 -4.88 -24.60 -14.12
CA GLY A 78 -5.59 -24.23 -12.89
C GLY A 78 -4.75 -24.32 -11.61
N GLN A 79 -3.43 -24.53 -11.71
CA GLN A 79 -2.54 -24.60 -10.55
C GLN A 79 -1.99 -23.21 -10.19
N PRO A 80 -1.98 -22.85 -8.89
CA PRO A 80 -1.35 -21.62 -8.43
C PRO A 80 0.18 -21.74 -8.57
N LEU A 81 0.79 -20.74 -9.20
CA LEU A 81 2.24 -20.58 -9.27
C LEU A 81 2.78 -19.87 -8.02
N ALA A 82 4.06 -19.49 -8.05
CA ALA A 82 4.71 -18.71 -6.99
C ALA A 82 3.81 -17.56 -6.51
N ALA A 83 3.59 -17.53 -5.21
CA ALA A 83 2.67 -16.62 -4.56
C ALA A 83 3.40 -15.39 -4.01
N GLU A 84 2.67 -14.29 -3.92
CA GLU A 84 3.13 -13.06 -3.28
C GLU A 84 2.17 -12.74 -2.13
N LEU A 85 2.72 -12.45 -0.96
CA LEU A 85 1.96 -11.98 0.20
C LEU A 85 1.81 -10.46 0.10
N HIS A 86 0.57 -9.98 0.26
CA HIS A 86 0.23 -8.56 0.25
C HIS A 86 -0.53 -8.17 1.51
N GLU A 87 -0.43 -6.90 1.92
CA GLU A 87 -1.48 -6.29 2.74
C GLU A 87 -2.71 -6.06 1.85
N THR A 88 -3.93 -6.25 2.37
CA THR A 88 -5.16 -6.12 1.56
C THR A 88 -5.43 -4.73 0.99
N THR A 89 -4.74 -3.72 1.50
CA THR A 89 -4.78 -2.34 1.03
C THR A 89 -3.77 -2.06 -0.09
N CYS A 90 -2.94 -3.04 -0.47
CA CYS A 90 -1.94 -2.89 -1.51
C CYS A 90 -2.57 -2.62 -2.87
N PHE A 91 -2.11 -1.57 -3.56
CA PHE A 91 -2.58 -1.22 -4.89
C PHE A 91 -2.14 -2.23 -5.96
N ALA A 92 -1.08 -3.00 -5.70
CA ALA A 92 -0.55 -4.01 -6.62
C ALA A 92 -1.38 -5.30 -6.63
N ILE A 93 -2.38 -5.44 -5.76
CA ILE A 93 -3.27 -6.60 -5.79
C ILE A 93 -4.09 -6.56 -7.09
N PRO A 94 -3.99 -7.61 -7.94
CA PRO A 94 -4.81 -7.72 -9.15
C PRO A 94 -6.27 -7.92 -8.77
N ARG A 95 -7.17 -7.17 -9.43
CA ARG A 95 -8.63 -7.33 -9.26
C ARG A 95 -9.28 -8.21 -10.33
N ASP A 96 -8.55 -8.52 -11.40
CA ASP A 96 -9.00 -9.51 -12.38
C ASP A 96 -8.73 -10.93 -11.86
N SER A 97 -9.80 -11.57 -11.40
CA SER A 97 -9.75 -12.93 -10.85
C SER A 97 -9.59 -14.02 -11.92
N SER A 98 -9.61 -13.68 -13.21
CA SER A 98 -9.46 -14.67 -14.28
C SER A 98 -8.02 -15.16 -14.45
N LEU A 99 -7.04 -14.33 -14.08
CA LEU A 99 -5.61 -14.64 -14.20
C LEU A 99 -4.93 -14.87 -12.84
N HIS A 100 -5.56 -14.43 -11.75
CA HIS A 100 -4.99 -14.48 -10.41
C HIS A 100 -5.99 -14.99 -9.40
N ARG A 101 -5.48 -15.81 -8.48
CA ARG A 101 -6.20 -16.22 -7.29
C ARG A 101 -5.78 -15.32 -6.13
N VAL A 102 -6.75 -14.64 -5.53
CA VAL A 102 -6.56 -13.86 -4.30
C VAL A 102 -7.16 -14.63 -3.13
N THR A 103 -6.31 -15.09 -2.22
CA THR A 103 -6.70 -15.91 -1.06
C THR A 103 -6.54 -15.10 0.22
N PRO A 104 -7.62 -14.82 0.97
CA PRO A 104 -7.52 -14.08 2.22
C PRO A 104 -6.79 -14.88 3.31
N ILE A 105 -5.93 -14.21 4.08
CA ILE A 105 -5.18 -14.80 5.19
C ILE A 105 -5.73 -14.24 6.52
N PRO A 106 -6.40 -15.06 7.36
CA PRO A 106 -7.16 -14.55 8.49
C PRO A 106 -6.31 -13.93 9.60
N THR A 107 -5.08 -14.40 9.80
CA THR A 107 -4.24 -13.96 10.93
C THR A 107 -2.82 -13.53 10.50
N PRO A 108 -2.18 -12.62 11.25
CA PRO A 108 -0.77 -12.27 11.01
C PRO A 108 0.18 -13.47 11.19
N ALA A 109 -0.11 -14.38 12.12
CA ALA A 109 0.70 -15.58 12.33
C ALA A 109 0.69 -16.49 11.10
N ASP A 110 -0.47 -16.70 10.48
CA ASP A 110 -0.57 -17.46 9.23
C ASP A 110 0.16 -16.77 8.10
N ALA A 111 0.02 -15.44 7.98
CA ALA A 111 0.72 -14.64 6.98
C ALA A 111 2.25 -14.74 7.12
N ARG A 112 2.78 -14.73 8.36
CA ARG A 112 4.19 -14.98 8.62
C ARG A 112 4.60 -16.40 8.26
N GLY A 113 3.75 -17.39 8.55
CA GLY A 113 3.95 -18.77 8.14
C GLY A 113 4.06 -18.94 6.62
N MET A 114 3.28 -18.18 5.85
CA MET A 114 3.32 -18.22 4.38
C MET A 114 4.68 -17.80 3.82
N LEU A 115 5.36 -16.83 4.44
CA LEU A 115 6.72 -16.42 4.04
C LEU A 115 7.79 -17.48 4.33
N GLY A 116 7.44 -18.55 5.05
CA GLY A 116 8.32 -19.70 5.26
C GLY A 116 8.36 -20.69 4.08
N PHE A 117 7.45 -20.59 3.12
CA PHE A 117 7.42 -21.46 1.95
C PHE A 117 8.33 -20.93 0.82
N PRO A 118 9.06 -21.80 0.11
CA PRO A 118 10.06 -21.40 -0.88
C PRO A 118 9.47 -20.70 -2.12
N ASP A 119 8.18 -20.90 -2.37
CA ASP A 119 7.43 -20.37 -3.50
C ASP A 119 6.58 -19.14 -3.11
N THR A 120 6.78 -18.59 -1.91
CA THR A 120 6.05 -17.42 -1.44
C THR A 120 7.02 -16.27 -1.12
N THR A 121 6.74 -15.09 -1.66
CA THR A 121 7.55 -13.89 -1.42
C THR A 121 6.71 -12.75 -0.85
N ALA A 122 7.35 -11.79 -0.17
CA ALA A 122 6.66 -10.59 0.33
C ALA A 122 6.55 -9.54 -0.77
N CYS A 123 5.39 -8.89 -0.89
CA CYS A 123 5.23 -7.86 -1.90
C CYS A 123 6.17 -6.68 -1.70
N THR A 124 6.87 -6.30 -2.77
CA THR A 124 7.84 -5.20 -2.72
C THR A 124 7.19 -3.83 -2.60
N ALA A 125 5.94 -3.69 -3.06
CA ALA A 125 5.17 -2.45 -3.06
C ALA A 125 4.62 -2.10 -1.66
N CYS A 126 3.94 -3.05 -1.01
CA CYS A 126 3.38 -2.82 0.33
C CYS A 126 4.27 -3.31 1.48
N ARG A 127 5.28 -4.14 1.22
CA ARG A 127 6.23 -4.71 2.20
C ARG A 127 5.51 -5.17 3.48
N PRO A 128 4.65 -6.20 3.38
CA PRO A 128 3.81 -6.60 4.52
C PRO A 128 4.68 -6.99 5.72
N GLU A 129 4.30 -6.51 6.90
CA GLU A 129 4.93 -6.84 8.18
C GLU A 129 3.95 -7.69 9.03
N PRO A 130 3.87 -9.01 8.80
CA PRO A 130 3.01 -9.94 9.55
C PRO A 130 3.56 -10.37 10.90
#